data_AF-A0A8W8LH60-F1
#
_entry.id   AF-A0A8W8LH60-F1
#
_cell.length_a   1.000
_cell.length_b   1.000
_cell.length_c   1.000
_cell.angle_alpha   90.00
_cell.angle_beta   90.00
_cell.angle_gamma   90.00
#
_symmetry.space_group_name_H-M   'P 1'
#
loop_
_entity.id
_entity.type
_entity.pdbx_description
1 polymer ?
#
loop_
_entity_poly.entity_id
_entity_poly.type
_entity_poly.pdbx_seq_one_letter_code
_entity_poly.pdbx_strand_id
1 'polypeptide(L)'
;MSNYRKKGGENIYTALRTKKVMTSMLFVGVISFPIFYFVKEWLLKQKKLCWNQMATIKVESKSGTTHVSFVCQRCRQPLKLDHSFNTLDRQLLAELSAPFTAVESNEDELDIISKPALDDVEVDENYSKRDITSTPEPDEDAGDFLLLGETSPGNMDNLSHRIRVSSALFDVMSEQSEIDHPLCEECTDNLLDQLDNQLKITEDECKDYREFLENLDSIHTEEDGSNLDVELQQLQAEEQSLRQQLQNLETEQEHTEALLEKEREISQKLQDEEDKYWKEYNEYKRQVQELEDEQRSVDNQLKYAQTQLDKLKKTNVFNTTFHIWHSGHFGTINNFRLGRLPSVPVDWNEINAAWGQTVLLLNSLAKKMNLTFQRYRLVPFGNHSYIESLSDKSKELPLYGSGGFRFFWDTKFDQAMVAFLDCLQQFKEEVEKGDTGFCLPYKMEKGKIEDSSTGTSYSIKIQFNSEEQWTKALKYMLTNLKWGLAWVSSQFANK
;
A
#
# COMPACT_ATOMS: atom_id res chain seq x y z
N MET A 1 -19.82 21.64 -16.28
CA MET A 1 -19.67 20.78 -15.08
C MET A 1 -19.50 19.35 -15.53
N SER A 2 -18.62 18.61 -14.85
CA SER A 2 -18.39 17.15 -14.97
C SER A 2 -17.22 16.70 -15.87
N ASN A 3 -16.10 16.46 -15.18
CA ASN A 3 -15.36 15.20 -15.18
C ASN A 3 -14.75 14.70 -16.49
N TYR A 4 -13.48 15.07 -16.67
CA TYR A 4 -12.46 14.25 -17.34
C TYR A 4 -12.29 12.92 -16.58
N ARG A 5 -12.57 11.80 -17.24
CA ARG A 5 -12.25 10.45 -16.74
C ARG A 5 -11.46 9.69 -17.82
N LYS A 6 -10.27 9.27 -17.40
CA LYS A 6 -9.29 8.35 -18.01
C LYS A 6 -9.87 7.35 -19.02
N LYS A 7 -9.31 7.33 -20.23
CA LYS A 7 -9.21 6.16 -21.11
C LYS A 7 -7.74 5.99 -21.46
N GLY A 8 -7.18 4.82 -21.20
CA GLY A 8 -5.81 4.46 -21.54
C GLY A 8 -5.45 3.14 -20.87
N GLY A 9 -5.31 2.08 -21.66
CA GLY A 9 -4.89 0.76 -21.20
C GLY A 9 -5.38 -0.35 -22.13
N GLU A 10 -4.43 -0.88 -22.91
CA GLU A 10 -4.34 -2.26 -23.38
C GLU A 10 -5.28 -2.72 -24.51
N ASN A 11 -4.72 -2.78 -25.73
CA ASN A 11 -4.83 -3.93 -26.66
C ASN A 11 -4.15 -3.61 -27.99
N ILE A 12 -2.82 -3.73 -28.03
CA ILE A 12 -2.05 -3.82 -29.27
C ILE A 12 -0.95 -4.83 -28.96
N TYR A 13 -1.14 -6.09 -29.37
CA TYR A 13 -0.09 -7.09 -29.73
C TYR A 13 -0.70 -8.50 -29.87
N THR A 14 -1.79 -8.66 -30.63
CA THR A 14 -2.27 -9.99 -31.06
C THR A 14 -3.15 -9.85 -32.30
N ALA A 15 -2.53 -9.57 -33.45
CA ALA A 15 -3.14 -9.80 -34.77
C ALA A 15 -2.13 -9.47 -35.88
N LEU A 16 -1.09 -10.29 -36.07
CA LEU A 16 -0.33 -10.38 -37.35
C LEU A 16 0.77 -11.44 -37.28
N ARG A 17 0.44 -12.70 -36.98
CA ARG A 17 1.35 -13.82 -37.31
C ARG A 17 0.69 -15.20 -37.33
N THR A 18 -0.40 -15.37 -38.09
CA THR A 18 -0.91 -16.70 -38.43
C THR A 18 -1.58 -16.64 -39.80
N LYS A 19 -0.78 -16.64 -40.87
CA LYS A 19 -1.14 -17.09 -42.22
C LYS A 19 0.07 -16.95 -43.16
N LYS A 20 1.00 -17.90 -43.06
CA LYS A 20 1.82 -18.49 -44.13
C LYS A 20 2.98 -19.25 -43.49
N VAL A 21 3.36 -20.35 -44.12
CA VAL A 21 4.45 -21.28 -43.76
C VAL A 21 4.06 -22.40 -42.77
N MET A 22 3.06 -23.17 -43.17
CA MET A 22 3.14 -24.63 -43.13
C MET A 22 2.69 -25.12 -44.51
N THR A 23 3.28 -26.23 -44.96
CA THR A 23 3.14 -26.92 -46.26
C THR A 23 3.92 -26.35 -47.44
N SER A 24 5.23 -26.60 -47.44
CA SER A 24 5.94 -27.05 -48.65
C SER A 24 6.74 -28.29 -48.28
N MET A 25 6.75 -29.26 -49.18
CA MET A 25 7.58 -30.48 -49.22
C MET A 25 7.29 -31.56 -48.18
N LEU A 26 6.47 -32.53 -48.57
CA LEU A 26 6.87 -33.94 -48.74
C LEU A 26 5.71 -34.73 -49.38
N PHE A 27 6.06 -35.75 -50.17
CA PHE A 27 5.20 -36.68 -50.93
C PHE A 27 4.68 -36.24 -52.31
N VAL A 28 5.63 -36.05 -53.22
CA VAL A 28 5.51 -36.59 -54.58
C VAL A 28 5.70 -38.10 -54.47
N GLY A 29 4.63 -38.86 -54.71
CA GLY A 29 4.65 -40.31 -54.76
C GLY A 29 3.74 -40.78 -55.89
N VAL A 30 4.25 -41.74 -56.67
CA VAL A 30 3.60 -42.40 -57.82
C VAL A 30 3.62 -41.49 -59.07
N ILE A 31 4.51 -41.66 -60.05
CA ILE A 31 4.59 -42.78 -60.99
C ILE A 31 6.05 -42.95 -61.44
N SER A 32 6.71 -43.99 -60.94
CA SER A 32 7.92 -44.56 -61.53
C SER A 32 7.52 -45.96 -62.01
N PHE A 33 7.30 -46.14 -63.31
CA PHE A 33 6.90 -47.44 -63.85
C PHE A 33 7.49 -47.85 -65.22
N PRO A 34 8.18 -46.98 -66.00
CA PRO A 34 8.96 -47.47 -67.16
C PRO A 34 10.49 -47.51 -66.95
N ILE A 35 11.06 -46.64 -66.10
CA ILE A 35 12.53 -46.56 -65.92
C ILE A 35 13.05 -47.64 -64.96
N PHE A 36 12.24 -48.02 -63.96
CA PHE A 36 12.53 -49.14 -63.06
C PHE A 36 12.56 -50.49 -63.80
N TYR A 37 11.82 -50.64 -64.91
CA TYR A 37 11.84 -51.85 -65.73
C TYR A 37 13.10 -51.92 -66.59
N PHE A 38 13.58 -50.78 -67.10
CA PHE A 38 14.79 -50.68 -67.92
C PHE A 38 16.07 -50.91 -67.10
N VAL A 39 16.15 -50.36 -65.89
CA VAL A 39 17.28 -50.58 -64.97
C VAL A 39 17.25 -52.01 -64.39
N LYS A 40 16.06 -52.58 -64.15
CA LYS A 40 15.90 -53.98 -63.73
C LYS A 40 16.27 -54.96 -64.83
N GLU A 41 15.95 -54.69 -66.10
CA GLU A 41 16.43 -55.50 -67.25
C GLU A 41 17.93 -55.36 -67.49
N TRP A 42 18.51 -54.17 -67.28
CA TRP A 42 19.96 -53.94 -67.38
C TRP A 42 20.74 -54.66 -66.27
N LEU A 43 20.26 -54.60 -65.01
CA LEU A 43 20.82 -55.36 -63.88
C LEU A 43 20.56 -56.88 -63.98
N LEU A 44 19.46 -57.32 -64.63
CA LEU A 44 19.20 -58.75 -64.91
C LEU A 44 20.07 -59.29 -66.07
N LYS A 45 20.49 -58.46 -67.02
CA LYS A 45 21.39 -58.83 -68.13
C LYS A 45 22.86 -58.95 -67.70
N GLN A 46 23.29 -58.21 -66.68
CA GLN A 46 24.61 -58.37 -66.04
C GLN A 46 24.72 -59.69 -65.23
N LYS A 47 23.59 -60.28 -64.80
CA LYS A 47 23.55 -61.48 -63.94
C LYS A 47 23.71 -62.83 -64.66
N LYS A 48 23.97 -62.85 -65.98
CA LYS A 48 23.96 -64.09 -66.79
C LYS A 48 25.22 -64.43 -67.57
N LEU A 49 26.32 -63.70 -67.36
CA LEU A 49 27.63 -64.03 -67.95
C LEU A 49 28.75 -63.81 -66.93
N CYS A 50 28.76 -64.61 -65.87
CA CYS A 50 30.00 -65.13 -65.29
C CYS A 50 29.67 -66.32 -64.38
N TRP A 51 29.18 -67.39 -65.01
CA TRP A 51 29.37 -68.73 -64.46
C TRP A 51 30.77 -69.14 -64.85
N ASN A 52 31.75 -68.92 -63.97
CA ASN A 52 33.01 -69.63 -64.03
C ASN A 52 33.52 -69.90 -62.62
N GLN A 53 33.32 -71.17 -62.24
CA GLN A 53 34.05 -71.93 -61.23
C GLN A 53 34.10 -71.32 -59.82
N MET A 54 33.19 -71.82 -58.97
CA MET A 54 33.43 -71.96 -57.54
C MET A 54 34.84 -72.55 -57.32
N ALA A 55 35.76 -71.73 -56.85
CA ALA A 55 36.98 -72.22 -56.24
C ALA A 55 36.81 -72.03 -54.73
N THR A 56 36.19 -73.03 -54.11
CA THR A 56 36.32 -73.27 -52.68
C THR A 56 37.73 -73.77 -52.41
N ILE A 57 38.46 -73.13 -51.49
CA ILE A 57 39.67 -73.72 -50.92
C ILE A 57 39.18 -74.89 -50.05
N LYS A 58 39.48 -76.13 -50.46
CA LYS A 58 39.27 -77.33 -49.65
C LYS A 58 40.39 -77.45 -48.62
N VAL A 59 40.03 -77.49 -47.34
CA VAL A 59 40.94 -77.92 -46.27
C VAL A 59 40.27 -79.10 -45.57
N GLU A 60 40.86 -80.29 -45.70
CA GLU A 60 40.43 -81.47 -44.95
C GLU A 60 41.07 -81.46 -43.56
N SER A 61 40.24 -81.46 -42.51
CA SER A 61 40.63 -81.79 -41.15
C SER A 61 39.64 -82.81 -40.57
N LYS A 62 40.07 -83.61 -39.59
CA LYS A 62 39.33 -84.76 -39.04
C LYS A 62 38.04 -84.40 -38.27
N SER A 63 37.58 -83.14 -38.23
CA SER A 63 36.35 -82.76 -37.53
C SER A 63 35.62 -81.54 -38.13
N GLY A 64 35.36 -81.53 -39.44
CA GLY A 64 34.42 -80.60 -40.10
C GLY A 64 35.06 -79.38 -40.77
N THR A 65 34.51 -78.98 -41.93
CA THR A 65 35.01 -77.90 -42.79
C THR A 65 34.39 -76.54 -42.43
N THR A 66 35.20 -75.58 -41.99
CA THR A 66 34.80 -74.16 -41.88
C THR A 66 35.36 -73.35 -43.04
N HIS A 67 34.48 -72.72 -43.82
CA HIS A 67 34.83 -71.85 -44.95
C HIS A 67 34.85 -70.37 -44.50
N VAL A 68 35.96 -69.66 -44.75
CA VAL A 68 36.03 -68.19 -44.62
C VAL A 68 36.23 -67.62 -46.03
N SER A 69 35.31 -66.77 -46.48
CA SER A 69 35.37 -66.11 -47.80
C SER A 69 35.30 -64.61 -47.61
N PHE A 70 36.32 -63.89 -48.10
CA PHE A 70 36.27 -62.43 -48.21
C PHE A 70 35.36 -62.05 -49.38
N VAL A 71 34.61 -60.96 -49.24
CA VAL A 71 33.71 -60.46 -50.27
C VAL A 71 34.06 -59.01 -50.60
N CYS A 72 33.88 -58.63 -51.85
CA CYS A 72 33.99 -57.22 -52.25
C CYS A 72 32.92 -56.42 -51.52
N GLN A 73 33.28 -55.35 -50.82
CA GLN A 73 32.30 -54.57 -50.06
C GLN A 73 31.30 -53.83 -50.95
N ARG A 74 31.70 -53.47 -52.18
CA ARG A 74 30.83 -52.77 -53.15
C ARG A 74 29.87 -53.71 -53.89
N CYS A 75 30.34 -54.85 -54.43
CA CYS A 75 29.50 -55.75 -55.25
C CYS A 75 29.13 -57.07 -54.55
N ARG A 76 29.64 -57.33 -53.34
CA ARG A 76 29.42 -58.52 -52.51
C ARG A 76 29.79 -59.85 -53.17
N GLN A 77 30.64 -59.82 -54.20
CA GLN A 77 31.17 -61.02 -54.85
C GLN A 77 32.35 -61.60 -54.04
N PRO A 78 32.52 -62.93 -53.99
CA PRO A 78 33.61 -63.56 -53.27
C PRO A 78 34.96 -63.27 -53.95
N LEU A 79 35.92 -62.81 -53.15
CA LEU A 79 37.26 -62.45 -53.58
C LEU A 79 38.23 -63.61 -53.37
N LYS A 80 39.15 -63.80 -54.33
CA LYS A 80 40.36 -64.58 -54.12
C LYS A 80 41.48 -63.61 -53.76
N LEU A 81 42.00 -63.73 -52.55
CA LEU A 81 43.21 -63.01 -52.16
C LEU A 81 44.41 -63.59 -52.91
N ASP A 82 45.28 -62.72 -53.42
CA ASP A 82 46.49 -63.12 -54.12
C ASP A 82 47.46 -63.87 -53.19
N HIS A 83 48.30 -64.74 -53.74
CA HIS A 83 49.23 -65.54 -52.94
C HIS A 83 50.27 -64.69 -52.18
N SER A 84 50.50 -63.46 -52.60
CA SER A 84 51.38 -62.47 -51.97
C SER A 84 50.94 -62.03 -50.57
N PHE A 85 49.64 -62.11 -50.23
CA PHE A 85 49.14 -61.90 -48.86
C PHE A 85 49.61 -63.01 -47.88
N ASN A 86 50.21 -64.09 -48.39
CA ASN A 86 50.71 -65.21 -47.58
C ASN A 86 52.16 -65.04 -47.13
N THR A 87 52.86 -64.01 -47.63
CA THR A 87 54.29 -63.78 -47.43
C THR A 87 54.60 -62.44 -46.76
N LEU A 88 53.59 -61.73 -46.24
CA LEU A 88 53.79 -60.45 -45.58
C LEU A 88 54.49 -60.66 -44.22
N ASP A 89 55.71 -60.16 -44.11
CA ASP A 89 56.51 -60.21 -42.88
C ASP A 89 56.04 -59.13 -41.89
N ARG A 90 56.23 -59.37 -40.58
CA ARG A 90 55.67 -58.53 -39.49
C ARG A 90 56.16 -57.08 -39.53
N GLN A 91 57.33 -56.85 -40.14
CA GLN A 91 57.97 -55.54 -40.25
C GLN A 91 57.38 -54.68 -41.39
N LEU A 92 57.03 -55.30 -42.53
CA LEU A 92 56.33 -54.64 -43.63
C LEU A 92 54.90 -54.21 -43.25
N LEU A 93 54.28 -54.93 -42.33
CA LEU A 93 52.95 -54.59 -41.78
C LEU A 93 52.96 -53.31 -40.94
N ALA A 94 54.00 -53.10 -40.14
CA ALA A 94 54.13 -51.90 -39.32
C ALA A 94 54.37 -50.64 -40.16
N GLU A 95 55.08 -50.78 -41.29
CA GLU A 95 55.30 -49.69 -42.24
C GLU A 95 54.03 -49.34 -43.04
N LEU A 96 53.24 -50.34 -43.44
CA LEU A 96 51.99 -50.11 -44.19
C LEU A 96 50.83 -49.61 -43.32
N SER A 97 50.88 -49.81 -42.00
CA SER A 97 49.90 -49.27 -41.03
C SER A 97 50.31 -47.92 -40.44
N ALA A 98 51.46 -47.36 -40.84
CA ALA A 98 51.89 -46.05 -40.37
C ALA A 98 51.08 -44.94 -41.07
N PRO A 99 50.44 -44.01 -40.33
CA PRO A 99 49.69 -42.93 -40.93
C PRO A 99 50.62 -42.00 -41.74
N PHE A 100 50.22 -41.63 -42.96
CA PHE A 100 50.89 -40.57 -43.71
C PHE A 100 50.80 -39.26 -42.91
N THR A 101 51.93 -38.74 -42.44
CA THR A 101 52.01 -37.48 -41.70
C THR A 101 51.51 -36.34 -42.58
N ALA A 102 50.31 -35.84 -42.28
CA ALA A 102 49.85 -34.55 -42.75
C ALA A 102 50.73 -33.45 -42.12
N VAL A 103 51.20 -32.54 -42.96
CA VAL A 103 52.08 -31.41 -42.63
C VAL A 103 51.39 -30.48 -41.63
N GLU A 104 52.14 -30.08 -40.60
CA GLU A 104 51.76 -29.11 -39.57
C GLU A 104 51.34 -27.75 -40.14
N SER A 105 50.27 -27.17 -39.61
CA SER A 105 50.07 -25.72 -39.59
C SER A 105 49.76 -25.30 -38.15
N ASN A 106 50.76 -24.71 -37.52
CA ASN A 106 50.68 -24.02 -36.23
C ASN A 106 49.79 -22.79 -36.35
N GLU A 107 48.79 -22.65 -35.49
CA GLU A 107 48.14 -21.37 -35.20
C GLU A 107 48.00 -21.23 -33.67
N ASP A 108 48.93 -20.47 -33.10
CA ASP A 108 48.80 -19.87 -31.77
C ASP A 108 47.94 -18.59 -31.85
N GLU A 109 47.19 -18.36 -30.77
CA GLU A 109 46.83 -17.06 -30.16
C GLU A 109 45.71 -16.13 -30.72
N LEU A 110 44.82 -15.76 -29.76
CA LEU A 110 43.90 -14.61 -29.65
C LEU A 110 42.51 -14.74 -30.35
N ASP A 111 41.36 -14.39 -29.76
CA ASP A 111 41.09 -13.67 -28.53
C ASP A 111 39.63 -13.85 -28.04
N ILE A 112 39.45 -13.42 -26.80
CA ILE A 112 38.26 -13.19 -25.99
C ILE A 112 37.11 -12.46 -26.72
N ILE A 113 35.85 -12.89 -26.49
CA ILE A 113 34.70 -12.03 -26.10
C ILE A 113 33.59 -12.91 -25.50
N SER A 114 33.29 -12.65 -24.24
CA SER A 114 32.17 -13.18 -23.46
C SER A 114 30.84 -12.52 -23.83
N LYS A 115 29.74 -13.26 -23.66
CA LYS A 115 28.48 -12.87 -22.95
C LYS A 115 27.34 -13.87 -23.28
N PRO A 116 26.25 -13.95 -22.49
CA PRO A 116 26.10 -13.74 -21.05
C PRO A 116 25.37 -14.90 -20.35
N ALA A 117 25.36 -14.87 -19.01
CA ALA A 117 24.52 -15.69 -18.15
C ALA A 117 23.06 -15.23 -18.16
N LEU A 118 22.13 -16.18 -18.03
CA LEU A 118 20.82 -15.98 -17.40
C LEU A 118 20.48 -17.20 -16.54
N ASP A 119 19.98 -16.87 -15.36
CA ASP A 119 19.85 -17.68 -14.15
C ASP A 119 18.72 -18.72 -14.16
N ASP A 120 18.93 -19.71 -13.29
CA ASP A 120 18.00 -20.36 -12.37
C ASP A 120 16.70 -20.98 -12.90
N VAL A 121 16.71 -22.32 -13.00
CA VAL A 121 15.55 -23.14 -12.62
C VAL A 121 16.01 -24.26 -11.69
N GLU A 122 15.38 -24.28 -10.52
CA GLU A 122 15.53 -25.20 -9.41
C GLU A 122 15.47 -26.68 -9.83
N VAL A 123 16.44 -27.45 -9.32
CA VAL A 123 16.41 -28.92 -9.32
C VAL A 123 15.67 -29.36 -8.07
N ASP A 124 14.69 -30.26 -8.24
CA ASP A 124 14.26 -31.15 -7.17
C ASP A 124 14.15 -32.60 -7.66
N GLU A 125 14.39 -33.50 -6.72
CA GLU A 125 14.98 -34.83 -6.83
C GLU A 125 14.21 -35.89 -7.64
N ASN A 126 14.95 -36.76 -8.35
CA ASN A 126 14.93 -38.24 -8.24
C ASN A 126 15.52 -38.91 -9.50
N TYR A 127 16.76 -39.42 -9.43
CA TYR A 127 17.06 -40.85 -9.70
C TYR A 127 18.54 -41.16 -9.48
N SER A 128 18.77 -42.30 -8.82
CA SER A 128 20.09 -42.78 -8.40
C SER A 128 20.95 -43.32 -9.55
N LYS A 129 22.21 -42.90 -9.47
CA LYS A 129 23.47 -43.37 -10.07
C LYS A 129 23.62 -44.91 -10.09
N ARG A 130 24.08 -45.48 -11.20
CA ARG A 130 24.91 -46.71 -11.25
C ARG A 130 25.88 -46.64 -12.44
N ASP A 131 27.10 -46.24 -12.15
CA ASP A 131 28.29 -46.52 -12.97
C ASP A 131 28.70 -47.97 -12.75
N ILE A 132 29.04 -48.67 -13.82
CA ILE A 132 29.83 -49.91 -13.76
C ILE A 132 31.02 -49.73 -14.70
N THR A 133 32.13 -49.28 -14.12
CA THR A 133 33.48 -49.38 -14.67
C THR A 133 34.06 -50.72 -14.25
N SER A 134 34.67 -51.46 -15.17
CA SER A 134 35.51 -52.60 -14.81
C SER A 134 36.66 -52.77 -15.80
N THR A 135 37.75 -52.09 -15.51
CA THR A 135 39.13 -52.50 -15.81
C THR A 135 39.78 -52.94 -14.50
N PRO A 136 40.50 -54.07 -14.45
CA PRO A 136 41.46 -54.33 -13.39
C PRO A 136 42.88 -54.54 -13.94
N GLU A 137 43.81 -53.73 -13.41
CA GLU A 137 45.25 -53.96 -13.38
C GLU A 137 45.63 -54.81 -12.13
N PRO A 138 46.84 -55.39 -12.08
CA PRO A 138 47.11 -56.69 -11.46
C PRO A 138 47.62 -56.60 -10.03
N ASP A 139 47.47 -57.69 -9.26
CA ASP A 139 48.40 -58.03 -8.18
C ASP A 139 48.36 -59.54 -7.87
N GLU A 140 49.50 -59.99 -7.36
CA GLU A 140 50.06 -61.33 -7.32
C GLU A 140 49.39 -62.31 -6.32
N ASP A 141 49.27 -63.59 -6.71
CA ASP A 141 50.08 -64.72 -6.18
C ASP A 141 49.31 -66.06 -6.14
N ALA A 142 50.06 -67.13 -6.41
CA ALA A 142 49.80 -68.57 -6.21
C ALA A 142 48.77 -69.31 -7.11
N GLY A 143 49.27 -70.23 -7.94
CA GLY A 143 48.46 -71.35 -8.45
C GLY A 143 48.94 -72.05 -9.72
N ASP A 144 50.14 -72.63 -9.66
CA ASP A 144 50.65 -73.72 -10.50
C ASP A 144 49.60 -74.60 -11.23
N PHE A 145 49.62 -74.59 -12.56
CA PHE A 145 49.26 -75.78 -13.36
C PHE A 145 49.97 -75.74 -14.73
N LEU A 146 51.20 -76.24 -14.74
CA LEU A 146 51.96 -76.57 -15.94
C LEU A 146 51.42 -77.89 -16.54
N LEU A 147 50.73 -77.83 -17.68
CA LEU A 147 50.53 -79.02 -18.53
C LEU A 147 51.50 -78.93 -19.72
N LEU A 148 52.70 -79.49 -19.53
CA LEU A 148 53.57 -79.89 -20.64
C LEU A 148 52.88 -81.03 -21.40
N GLY A 149 52.44 -80.73 -22.61
CA GLY A 149 51.96 -81.70 -23.59
C GLY A 149 52.34 -81.23 -24.98
N GLU A 150 53.51 -81.66 -25.45
CA GLU A 150 53.95 -81.48 -26.84
C GLU A 150 52.92 -82.12 -27.79
N THR A 151 52.17 -81.29 -28.50
CA THR A 151 51.61 -81.66 -29.81
C THR A 151 52.02 -80.61 -30.82
N SER A 152 52.80 -81.05 -31.80
CA SER A 152 53.35 -80.34 -32.96
C SER A 152 52.65 -79.02 -33.34
N PRO A 153 53.39 -77.91 -33.49
CA PRO A 153 52.87 -76.64 -33.97
C PRO A 153 52.66 -76.75 -35.48
N GLY A 154 51.42 -76.67 -35.92
CA GLY A 154 51.16 -76.84 -37.34
C GLY A 154 49.71 -76.60 -37.65
N ASN A 155 49.45 -75.41 -38.20
CA ASN A 155 48.35 -75.12 -39.12
C ASN A 155 47.12 -74.35 -38.59
N MET A 156 46.85 -74.25 -37.28
CA MET A 156 45.70 -73.44 -36.79
C MET A 156 46.06 -71.99 -36.40
N ASP A 157 47.21 -71.75 -35.77
CA ASP A 157 47.62 -70.39 -35.36
C ASP A 157 47.93 -69.46 -36.54
N ASN A 158 48.50 -70.02 -37.61
CA ASN A 158 48.80 -69.28 -38.84
C ASN A 158 47.53 -68.77 -39.55
N LEU A 159 46.40 -69.48 -39.48
CA LEU A 159 45.17 -69.06 -40.16
C LEU A 159 44.47 -67.92 -39.43
N SER A 160 44.37 -68.01 -38.10
CA SER A 160 43.77 -66.95 -37.27
C SER A 160 44.56 -65.64 -37.37
N HIS A 161 45.91 -65.74 -37.33
CA HIS A 161 46.77 -64.58 -37.54
C HIS A 161 46.56 -63.97 -38.94
N ARG A 162 46.44 -64.79 -39.99
CA ARG A 162 46.23 -64.31 -41.37
C ARG A 162 44.91 -63.59 -41.57
N ILE A 163 43.81 -64.11 -41.00
CA ILE A 163 42.49 -63.46 -41.11
C ILE A 163 42.49 -62.12 -40.37
N ARG A 164 43.11 -62.05 -39.18
CA ARG A 164 43.24 -60.80 -38.42
C ARG A 164 44.08 -59.76 -39.16
N VAL A 165 45.19 -60.18 -39.77
CA VAL A 165 46.08 -59.31 -40.54
C VAL A 165 45.39 -58.75 -41.78
N SER A 166 44.70 -59.60 -42.56
CA SER A 166 43.97 -59.13 -43.75
C SER A 166 42.80 -58.22 -43.39
N SER A 167 42.10 -58.49 -42.27
CA SER A 167 41.04 -57.60 -41.77
C SER A 167 41.59 -56.23 -41.36
N ALA A 168 42.68 -56.20 -40.59
CA ALA A 168 43.29 -54.94 -40.14
C ALA A 168 43.78 -54.09 -41.32
N LEU A 169 44.31 -54.71 -42.38
CA LEU A 169 44.77 -53.99 -43.56
C LEU A 169 43.59 -53.41 -44.38
N PHE A 170 42.48 -54.12 -44.47
CA PHE A 170 41.26 -53.58 -45.09
C PHE A 170 40.63 -52.47 -44.25
N ASP A 171 40.66 -52.57 -42.93
CA ASP A 171 40.17 -51.52 -42.04
C ASP A 171 41.01 -50.23 -42.20
N VAL A 172 42.35 -50.32 -42.23
CA VAL A 172 43.23 -49.16 -42.45
C VAL A 172 42.99 -48.49 -43.81
N MET A 173 42.81 -49.29 -44.88
CA MET A 173 42.50 -48.75 -46.22
C MET A 173 41.10 -48.13 -46.30
N SER A 174 40.15 -48.64 -45.50
CA SER A 174 38.79 -48.10 -45.39
C SER A 174 38.72 -46.84 -44.53
N GLU A 175 39.60 -46.69 -43.54
CA GLU A 175 39.68 -45.45 -42.73
C GLU A 175 40.16 -44.24 -43.55
N GLN A 176 40.97 -44.48 -44.59
CA GLN A 176 41.58 -43.43 -45.41
C GLN A 176 40.85 -43.15 -46.73
N SER A 177 39.77 -43.86 -47.02
CA SER A 177 38.95 -43.67 -48.22
C SER A 177 37.46 -43.74 -47.89
N GLU A 178 36.61 -43.02 -48.61
CA GLU A 178 35.15 -43.04 -48.36
C GLU A 178 34.48 -44.38 -48.73
N ILE A 179 35.25 -45.41 -49.09
CA ILE A 179 34.75 -46.70 -49.58
C ILE A 179 35.43 -47.85 -48.83
N ASP A 180 34.60 -48.71 -48.24
CA ASP A 180 35.07 -49.88 -47.53
C ASP A 180 35.80 -50.87 -48.46
N HIS A 181 36.97 -51.32 -48.01
CA HIS A 181 37.80 -52.33 -48.65
C HIS A 181 37.54 -53.71 -48.01
N PRO A 182 37.75 -54.84 -48.72
CA PRO A 182 38.36 -54.97 -50.04
C PRO A 182 37.39 -54.79 -51.20
N LEU A 183 37.92 -54.33 -52.34
CA LEU A 183 37.20 -54.22 -53.61
C LEU A 183 37.68 -55.29 -54.60
N CYS A 184 36.82 -55.72 -55.54
CA CYS A 184 37.25 -56.55 -56.68
C CYS A 184 37.86 -55.67 -57.78
N GLU A 185 38.64 -56.27 -58.67
CA GLU A 185 39.29 -55.62 -59.82
C GLU A 185 38.34 -54.66 -60.57
N GLU A 186 37.16 -55.13 -60.99
CA GLU A 186 36.15 -54.30 -61.66
C GLU A 186 35.62 -53.13 -60.81
N CYS A 187 35.55 -53.28 -59.49
CA CYS A 187 35.11 -52.21 -58.58
C CYS A 187 36.23 -51.22 -58.27
N THR A 188 37.48 -51.66 -58.28
CA THR A 188 38.67 -50.82 -58.13
C THR A 188 38.87 -49.99 -59.39
N ASP A 189 38.75 -50.56 -60.59
CA ASP A 189 38.87 -49.83 -61.85
C ASP A 189 37.82 -48.72 -61.96
N ASN A 190 36.57 -49.02 -61.61
CA ASN A 190 35.49 -48.01 -61.60
C ASN A 190 35.73 -46.92 -60.53
N LEU A 191 36.35 -47.27 -59.40
CA LEU A 191 36.75 -46.29 -58.41
C LEU A 191 37.88 -45.39 -58.93
N LEU A 192 38.89 -45.96 -59.59
CA LEU A 192 39.98 -45.21 -60.20
C LEU A 192 39.45 -44.27 -61.29
N ASP A 193 38.55 -44.72 -62.17
CA ASP A 193 37.88 -43.87 -63.16
C ASP A 193 37.08 -42.72 -62.51
N GLN A 194 36.45 -42.96 -61.37
CA GLN A 194 35.71 -41.95 -60.62
C GLN A 194 36.65 -40.93 -59.96
N LEU A 195 37.77 -41.39 -59.40
CA LEU A 195 38.81 -40.54 -58.81
C LEU A 195 39.52 -39.70 -59.88
N ASP A 196 39.84 -40.27 -61.04
CA ASP A 196 40.44 -39.54 -62.17
C ASP A 196 39.51 -38.45 -62.70
N ASN A 197 38.19 -38.73 -62.77
CA ASN A 197 37.21 -37.71 -63.13
C ASN A 197 37.10 -36.62 -62.06
N GLN A 198 37.14 -36.97 -60.77
CA GLN A 198 37.16 -35.99 -59.69
C GLN A 198 38.41 -35.12 -59.77
N LEU A 199 39.59 -35.72 -59.89
CA LEU A 199 40.86 -35.00 -60.04
C LEU A 199 40.83 -34.04 -61.23
N LYS A 200 40.29 -34.48 -62.37
CA LYS A 200 40.16 -33.63 -63.55
C LYS A 200 39.23 -32.44 -63.32
N ILE A 201 38.07 -32.65 -62.67
CA ILE A 201 37.16 -31.55 -62.30
C ILE A 201 37.87 -30.57 -61.37
N THR A 202 38.57 -31.06 -60.35
CA THR A 202 39.29 -30.20 -59.41
C THR A 202 40.47 -29.48 -60.07
N GLU A 203 41.15 -30.10 -61.03
CA GLU A 203 42.23 -29.48 -61.79
C GLU A 203 41.71 -28.36 -62.71
N ASP A 204 40.57 -28.60 -63.37
CA ASP A 204 39.87 -27.59 -64.17
C ASP A 204 39.38 -26.43 -63.28
N GLU A 205 38.78 -26.69 -62.11
CA GLU A 205 38.39 -25.66 -61.14
C GLU A 205 39.60 -24.85 -60.64
N CYS A 206 40.70 -25.53 -60.28
CA CYS A 206 41.94 -24.87 -59.87
C CYS A 206 42.54 -24.02 -61.00
N LYS A 207 42.34 -24.42 -62.25
CA LYS A 207 42.78 -23.66 -63.42
C LYS A 207 41.90 -22.43 -63.63
N ASP A 208 40.58 -22.57 -63.50
CA ASP A 208 39.65 -21.45 -63.56
C ASP A 208 39.93 -20.43 -62.45
N TYR A 209 40.15 -20.86 -61.20
CA TYR A 209 40.54 -19.98 -60.09
C TYR A 209 41.87 -19.26 -60.35
N ARG A 210 42.87 -19.97 -60.92
CA ARG A 210 44.14 -19.35 -61.31
C ARG A 210 43.95 -18.33 -62.41
N GLU A 211 43.14 -18.62 -63.42
CA GLU A 211 42.83 -17.67 -64.50
C GLU A 211 42.06 -16.45 -63.97
N PHE A 212 41.15 -16.63 -63.01
CA PHE A 212 40.49 -15.50 -62.32
C PHE A 212 41.47 -14.66 -61.50
N LEU A 213 42.41 -15.29 -60.78
CA LEU A 213 43.44 -14.57 -60.02
C LEU A 213 44.39 -13.83 -60.95
N GLU A 214 44.88 -14.45 -62.02
CA GLU A 214 45.73 -13.80 -63.02
C GLU A 214 45.00 -12.66 -63.73
N ASN A 215 43.71 -12.82 -64.04
CA ASN A 215 42.89 -11.75 -64.60
C ASN A 215 42.74 -10.60 -63.59
N LEU A 216 42.50 -10.87 -62.31
CA LEU A 216 42.47 -9.84 -61.28
C LEU A 216 43.83 -9.15 -61.16
N ASP A 217 44.93 -9.87 -61.05
CA ASP A 217 46.28 -9.31 -60.96
C ASP A 217 46.66 -8.49 -62.20
N SER A 218 46.20 -8.89 -63.39
CA SER A 218 46.43 -8.15 -64.64
C SER A 218 45.60 -6.87 -64.77
N ILE A 219 44.44 -6.80 -64.08
CA ILE A 219 43.59 -5.61 -64.01
C ILE A 219 44.18 -4.59 -63.01
N HIS A 220 44.95 -5.04 -62.02
CA HIS A 220 45.65 -4.15 -61.09
C HIS A 220 46.93 -3.60 -61.74
N THR A 221 46.93 -2.31 -62.03
CA THR A 221 48.14 -1.60 -62.44
C THR A 221 48.94 -1.13 -61.22
N GLU A 222 50.25 -0.89 -61.35
CA GLU A 222 51.07 -0.35 -60.23
C GLU A 222 50.53 0.99 -59.68
N GLU A 223 49.72 1.72 -60.45
CA GLU A 223 49.01 2.93 -60.01
C GLU A 223 47.91 2.62 -58.96
N ASP A 224 47.29 1.44 -59.00
CA ASP A 224 46.24 1.01 -58.06
C ASP A 224 46.83 0.64 -56.69
N GLY A 225 47.99 0.00 -56.65
CA GLY A 225 48.70 -0.31 -55.40
C GLY A 225 49.08 0.95 -54.61
N SER A 226 49.52 2.00 -55.31
CA SER A 226 49.84 3.29 -54.68
C SER A 226 48.60 4.00 -54.13
N ASN A 227 47.44 3.88 -54.78
CA ASN A 227 46.17 4.42 -54.29
C ASN A 227 45.67 3.63 -53.07
N LEU A 228 45.80 2.29 -53.09
CA LEU A 228 45.47 1.44 -51.94
C LEU A 228 46.36 1.73 -50.74
N ASP A 229 47.66 1.98 -50.93
CA ASP A 229 48.57 2.37 -49.84
C ASP A 229 48.18 3.71 -49.21
N VAL A 230 47.75 4.68 -50.04
CA VAL A 230 47.23 5.97 -49.57
C VAL A 230 45.90 5.79 -48.81
N GLU A 231 45.01 4.93 -49.30
CA GLU A 231 43.75 4.59 -48.62
C GLU A 231 44.00 3.88 -47.28
N LEU A 232 44.92 2.92 -47.23
CA LEU A 232 45.35 2.24 -46.00
C LEU A 232 45.90 3.22 -44.97
N GLN A 233 46.75 4.16 -45.38
CA GLN A 233 47.28 5.19 -44.49
C GLN A 233 46.18 6.14 -43.97
N GLN A 234 45.20 6.49 -44.82
CA GLN A 234 44.04 7.29 -44.40
C GLN A 234 43.18 6.54 -43.38
N LEU A 235 42.86 5.26 -43.64
CA LEU A 235 42.08 4.42 -42.74
C LEU A 235 42.81 4.17 -41.41
N GLN A 236 44.13 3.96 -41.42
CA GLN A 236 44.92 3.84 -40.20
C GLN A 236 44.93 5.13 -39.38
N ALA A 237 45.01 6.30 -40.03
CA ALA A 237 44.92 7.59 -39.34
C ALA A 237 43.51 7.83 -38.77
N GLU A 238 42.46 7.43 -39.49
CA GLU A 238 41.08 7.49 -39.02
C GLU A 238 40.85 6.54 -37.84
N GLU A 239 41.32 5.30 -37.92
CA GLU A 239 41.26 4.32 -36.84
C GLU A 239 41.92 4.86 -35.57
N GLN A 240 43.12 5.44 -35.68
CA GLN A 240 43.82 6.04 -34.54
C GLN A 240 43.03 7.20 -33.93
N SER A 241 42.43 8.06 -34.77
CA SER A 241 41.57 9.15 -34.30
C SER A 241 40.34 8.63 -33.57
N LEU A 242 39.68 7.61 -34.11
CA LEU A 242 38.49 6.99 -33.53
C LEU A 242 38.82 6.28 -32.21
N ARG A 243 39.94 5.56 -32.15
CA ARG A 243 40.43 4.95 -30.90
C ARG A 243 40.67 5.99 -29.81
N GLN A 244 41.26 7.14 -30.16
CA GLN A 244 41.49 8.22 -29.20
C GLN A 244 40.16 8.87 -28.74
N GLN A 245 39.19 9.04 -29.63
CA GLN A 245 37.86 9.52 -29.28
C GLN A 245 37.12 8.55 -28.35
N LEU A 246 37.20 7.24 -28.62
CA LEU A 246 36.63 6.21 -27.76
C LEU A 246 37.24 6.26 -26.36
N GLN A 247 38.57 6.34 -26.26
CA GLN A 247 39.25 6.43 -24.96
C GLN A 247 38.80 7.67 -24.17
N ASN A 248 38.66 8.83 -24.82
CA ASN A 248 38.16 10.03 -24.16
C ASN A 248 36.71 9.83 -23.66
N LEU A 249 35.84 9.25 -24.48
CA LEU A 249 34.44 8.98 -24.10
C LEU A 249 34.35 7.99 -22.94
N GLU A 250 35.19 6.97 -22.90
CA GLU A 250 35.26 6.02 -21.77
C GLU A 250 35.63 6.74 -20.48
N THR A 251 36.64 7.62 -20.50
CA THR A 251 37.02 8.39 -19.31
C THR A 251 35.93 9.38 -18.86
N GLU A 252 35.22 10.00 -19.81
CA GLU A 252 34.08 10.87 -19.51
C GLU A 252 32.91 10.08 -18.92
N GLN A 253 32.67 8.87 -19.41
CA GLN A 253 31.65 7.97 -18.88
C GLN A 253 31.97 7.56 -17.45
N GLU A 254 33.21 7.12 -17.16
CA GLU A 254 33.66 6.78 -15.80
C GLU A 254 33.53 7.99 -14.84
N HIS A 255 33.92 9.19 -15.31
CA HIS A 255 33.78 10.40 -14.50
C HIS A 255 32.31 10.72 -14.20
N THR A 256 31.44 10.59 -15.20
CA THR A 256 30.00 10.87 -15.07
C THR A 256 29.34 9.85 -14.15
N GLU A 257 29.71 8.58 -14.24
CA GLU A 257 29.21 7.52 -13.37
C GLU A 257 29.61 7.77 -11.90
N ALA A 258 30.86 8.18 -11.66
CA ALA A 258 31.33 8.56 -10.33
C ALA A 258 30.60 9.78 -9.74
N LEU A 259 30.23 10.76 -10.57
CA LEU A 259 29.40 11.90 -10.13
C LEU A 259 27.98 11.47 -9.81
N LEU A 260 27.40 10.60 -10.64
CA LEU A 260 26.04 10.12 -10.48
C LEU A 260 25.89 9.30 -9.20
N GLU A 261 26.90 8.50 -8.83
CA GLU A 261 26.87 7.75 -7.58
C GLU A 261 26.95 8.67 -6.35
N LYS A 262 27.79 9.72 -6.39
CA LYS A 262 27.81 10.73 -5.32
C LYS A 262 26.48 11.45 -5.15
N GLU A 263 25.83 11.78 -6.27
CA GLU A 263 24.52 12.45 -6.24
C GLU A 263 23.43 11.52 -5.68
N ARG A 264 23.49 10.22 -6.00
CA ARG A 264 22.60 9.21 -5.40
C ARG A 264 22.76 9.12 -3.89
N GLU A 265 24.00 9.11 -3.39
CA GLU A 265 24.25 9.11 -1.94
C GLU A 265 23.68 10.35 -1.24
N ILE A 266 23.83 11.53 -1.87
CA ILE A 266 23.30 12.79 -1.34
C ILE A 266 21.77 12.75 -1.33
N SER A 267 21.16 12.28 -2.42
CA SER A 267 19.70 12.14 -2.53
C SER A 267 19.14 11.18 -1.48
N GLN A 268 19.80 10.04 -1.21
CA GLN A 268 19.37 9.13 -0.15
C GLN A 268 19.45 9.78 1.24
N LYS A 269 20.54 10.50 1.54
CA LYS A 269 20.68 11.22 2.82
C LYS A 269 19.59 12.28 3.00
N LEU A 270 19.28 13.03 1.95
CA LEU A 270 18.19 14.01 1.95
C LEU A 270 16.84 13.34 2.20
N GLN A 271 16.56 12.19 1.57
CA GLN A 271 15.32 11.45 1.78
C GLN A 271 15.17 10.99 3.24
N ASP A 272 16.24 10.48 3.85
CA ASP A 272 16.24 10.08 5.26
C ASP A 272 16.00 11.27 6.22
N GLU A 273 16.53 12.45 5.88
CA GLU A 273 16.30 13.69 6.63
C GLU A 273 14.86 14.19 6.48
N GLU A 274 14.30 14.14 5.27
CA GLU A 274 12.89 14.46 5.03
C GLU A 274 11.96 13.52 5.81
N ASP A 275 12.23 12.22 5.82
CA ASP A 275 11.43 11.25 6.55
C ASP A 275 11.46 11.47 8.07
N LYS A 276 12.63 11.87 8.62
CA LYS A 276 12.75 12.27 10.03
C LYS A 276 11.95 13.55 10.30
N TYR A 277 12.09 14.56 9.43
CA TYR A 277 11.35 15.80 9.55
C TYR A 277 9.83 15.58 9.53
N TRP A 278 9.33 14.71 8.63
CA TRP A 278 7.91 14.39 8.57
C TRP A 278 7.40 13.69 9.83
N LYS A 279 8.21 12.83 10.46
CA LYS A 279 7.85 12.20 11.74
C LYS A 279 7.73 13.24 12.85
N GLU A 280 8.70 14.15 12.97
CA GLU A 280 8.66 15.24 13.95
C GLU A 280 7.49 16.18 13.70
N TYR A 281 7.25 16.57 12.45
CA TYR A 281 6.12 17.42 12.07
C TYR A 281 4.78 16.78 12.45
N ASN A 282 4.60 15.49 12.18
CA ASN A 282 3.38 14.77 12.53
C ASN A 282 3.18 14.68 14.05
N GLU A 283 4.27 14.50 14.81
CA GLU A 283 4.26 14.51 16.27
C GLU A 283 3.81 15.88 16.81
N TYR A 284 4.42 16.97 16.34
CA TYR A 284 4.02 18.33 16.72
C TYR A 284 2.57 18.64 16.32
N LYS A 285 2.15 18.20 15.13
CA LYS A 285 0.76 18.38 14.69
C LYS A 285 -0.23 17.66 15.59
N ARG A 286 0.11 16.46 16.09
CA ARG A 286 -0.72 15.75 17.07
C ARG A 286 -0.82 16.52 18.38
N GLN A 287 0.30 17.02 18.89
CA GLN A 287 0.33 17.82 20.12
C GLN A 287 -0.50 19.11 20.01
N VAL A 288 -0.42 19.79 18.87
CA VAL A 288 -1.26 20.98 18.60
C VAL A 288 -2.74 20.62 18.64
N GLN A 289 -3.13 19.50 18.02
CA GLN A 289 -4.52 19.06 18.00
C GLN A 289 -5.03 18.68 19.40
N GLU A 290 -4.20 18.02 20.22
CA GLU A 290 -4.52 17.71 21.62
C GLU A 290 -4.73 19.00 22.44
N LEU A 291 -3.85 19.98 22.29
CA LEU A 291 -3.96 21.28 22.97
C LEU A 291 -5.19 22.07 22.51
N GLU A 292 -5.54 22.03 21.22
CA GLU A 292 -6.77 22.63 20.71
C GLU A 292 -8.02 21.97 21.29
N ASP A 293 -8.02 20.65 21.48
CA ASP A 293 -9.11 19.91 22.14
C ASP A 293 -9.25 20.31 23.60
N GLU A 294 -8.13 20.42 24.33
CA GLU A 294 -8.11 20.90 25.71
C GLU A 294 -8.62 22.34 25.83
N GLN A 295 -8.16 23.24 24.95
CA GLN A 295 -8.62 24.62 24.92
C GLN A 295 -10.14 24.69 24.70
N ARG A 296 -10.66 23.93 23.72
CA ARG A 296 -12.11 23.86 23.47
C ARG A 296 -12.88 23.31 24.67
N SER A 297 -12.33 22.33 25.37
CA SER A 297 -12.93 21.77 26.59
C SER A 297 -13.03 22.84 27.70
N VAL A 298 -11.94 23.56 27.98
CA VAL A 298 -11.90 24.61 28.99
C VAL A 298 -12.85 25.76 28.65
N ASP A 299 -12.91 26.19 27.38
CA ASP A 299 -13.84 27.22 26.93
C ASP A 299 -15.30 26.81 27.14
N ASN A 300 -15.63 25.54 26.92
CA ASN A 300 -16.97 25.02 27.16
C ASN A 300 -17.31 24.99 28.66
N GLN A 301 -16.36 24.64 29.53
CA GLN A 301 -16.55 24.69 30.98
C GLN A 301 -16.76 26.13 31.46
N LEU A 302 -15.99 27.07 30.92
CA LEU A 302 -16.12 28.50 31.22
C LEU A 302 -17.49 29.02 30.81
N LYS A 303 -17.96 28.70 29.58
CA LYS A 303 -19.32 29.05 29.12
C LYS A 303 -20.40 28.45 29.99
N TYR A 304 -20.24 27.20 30.42
CA TYR A 304 -21.17 26.55 31.33
C TYR A 304 -21.24 27.28 32.68
N ALA A 305 -20.09 27.56 33.29
CA ALA A 305 -20.00 28.28 34.56
C ALA A 305 -20.60 29.69 34.46
N GLN A 306 -20.32 30.42 33.38
CA GLN A 306 -20.93 31.72 33.11
C GLN A 306 -22.45 31.63 33.00
N THR A 307 -22.96 30.63 32.28
CA THR A 307 -24.41 30.41 32.15
C THR A 307 -25.08 30.13 33.51
N GLN A 308 -24.43 29.34 34.36
CA GLN A 308 -24.95 29.07 35.71
C GLN A 308 -24.90 30.32 36.59
N LEU A 309 -23.81 31.09 36.51
CA LEU A 309 -23.66 32.35 37.22
C LEU A 309 -24.75 33.35 36.78
N ASP A 310 -25.04 33.45 35.49
CA ASP A 310 -26.11 34.29 34.96
C ASP A 310 -27.49 33.84 35.44
N LYS A 311 -27.74 32.53 35.53
CA LYS A 311 -28.97 31.99 36.15
C LYS A 311 -29.08 32.41 37.61
N LEU A 312 -28.01 32.25 38.39
CA LEU A 312 -27.97 32.60 39.81
C LEU A 312 -28.17 34.11 40.03
N LYS A 313 -27.55 34.96 39.19
CA LYS A 313 -27.74 36.41 39.21
C LYS A 313 -29.19 36.80 38.89
N LYS A 314 -29.82 36.14 37.92
CA LYS A 314 -31.23 36.39 37.55
C LYS A 314 -32.19 35.90 38.64
N THR A 315 -31.86 34.81 39.34
CA THR A 315 -32.66 34.30 40.46
C THR A 315 -32.37 35.08 41.73
N ASN A 316 -32.94 36.27 41.84
CA ASN A 316 -32.96 36.98 43.11
C ASN A 316 -33.93 36.29 44.07
N VAL A 317 -33.39 35.71 45.15
CA VAL A 317 -34.13 34.97 46.19
C VAL A 317 -35.34 35.74 46.71
N PHE A 318 -35.24 37.07 46.84
CA PHE A 318 -36.34 37.90 47.33
C PHE A 318 -37.49 38.05 46.33
N ASN A 319 -37.17 38.22 45.04
CA ASN A 319 -38.19 38.29 43.99
C ASN A 319 -38.87 36.93 43.76
N THR A 320 -38.13 35.83 43.93
CA THR A 320 -38.69 34.47 43.83
C THR A 320 -39.56 34.12 45.04
N THR A 321 -39.19 34.55 46.25
CA THR A 321 -39.92 34.22 47.48
C THR A 321 -41.14 35.11 47.70
N PHE A 322 -41.09 36.38 47.29
CA PHE A 322 -42.17 37.35 47.47
C PHE A 322 -42.52 38.04 46.15
N HIS A 323 -43.34 37.38 45.34
CA HIS A 323 -43.78 37.93 44.07
C HIS A 323 -44.92 38.94 44.27
N ILE A 324 -44.57 40.23 44.27
CA ILE A 324 -45.55 41.34 44.33
C ILE A 324 -45.95 41.75 42.91
N TRP A 325 -47.23 41.58 42.59
CA TRP A 325 -47.82 41.95 41.31
C TRP A 325 -49.15 42.69 41.49
N HIS A 326 -49.89 42.91 40.40
CA HIS A 326 -51.23 43.47 40.45
C HIS A 326 -52.19 42.63 39.60
N SER A 327 -53.42 42.46 40.09
CA SER A 327 -54.52 41.83 39.37
C SER A 327 -55.68 42.82 39.29
N GLY A 328 -55.77 43.54 38.18
CA GLY A 328 -56.70 44.66 38.00
C GLY A 328 -56.54 45.75 39.07
N HIS A 329 -57.57 45.92 39.90
CA HIS A 329 -57.61 46.90 40.98
C HIS A 329 -56.87 46.45 42.25
N PHE A 330 -56.56 45.15 42.40
CA PHE A 330 -55.90 44.59 43.58
C PHE A 330 -54.38 44.55 43.43
N GLY A 331 -53.66 44.77 44.53
CA GLY A 331 -52.27 44.33 44.66
C GLY A 331 -52.24 42.85 45.08
N THR A 332 -51.34 42.07 44.52
CA THR A 332 -51.18 40.65 44.86
C THR A 332 -49.77 40.37 45.40
N ILE A 333 -49.67 39.49 46.39
CA ILE A 333 -48.40 38.97 46.90
C ILE A 333 -48.47 37.45 46.93
N ASN A 334 -47.54 36.77 46.24
CA ASN A 334 -47.54 35.31 46.09
C ASN A 334 -48.91 34.75 45.65
N ASN A 335 -49.55 35.47 44.72
CA ASN A 335 -50.89 35.23 44.16
C ASN A 335 -52.09 35.47 45.11
N PHE A 336 -51.87 35.92 46.34
CA PHE A 336 -52.96 36.33 47.24
C PHE A 336 -53.36 37.79 47.00
N ARG A 337 -54.66 38.06 46.82
CA ARG A 337 -55.19 39.42 46.63
C ARG A 337 -55.33 40.14 47.96
N LEU A 338 -54.69 41.31 48.06
CA LEU A 338 -54.77 42.16 49.23
C LEU A 338 -55.77 43.29 48.98
N GLY A 339 -57.01 43.09 49.44
CA GLY A 339 -58.10 44.05 49.35
C GLY A 339 -59.43 43.38 49.08
N ARG A 340 -60.49 44.17 49.01
CA ARG A 340 -61.87 43.73 48.76
C ARG A 340 -62.58 44.77 47.91
N LEU A 341 -63.36 44.34 46.93
CA LEU A 341 -64.26 45.24 46.18
C LEU A 341 -65.70 44.72 46.31
N PRO A 342 -66.72 45.61 46.23
CA PRO A 342 -68.12 45.19 46.25
C PRO A 342 -68.49 44.24 45.11
N SER A 343 -67.83 44.37 43.96
CA SER A 343 -68.03 43.53 42.78
C SER A 343 -67.32 42.17 42.86
N VAL A 344 -66.23 42.06 43.64
CA VAL A 344 -65.43 40.83 43.79
C VAL A 344 -65.08 40.67 45.28
N PRO A 345 -65.91 39.94 46.04
CA PRO A 345 -65.66 39.71 47.46
C PRO A 345 -64.52 38.70 47.62
N VAL A 346 -63.34 39.18 48.01
CA VAL A 346 -62.19 38.35 48.37
C VAL A 346 -62.40 37.76 49.77
N ASP A 347 -62.08 36.48 49.96
CA ASP A 347 -62.19 35.81 51.27
C ASP A 347 -61.17 36.40 52.26
N TRP A 348 -61.59 36.53 53.51
CA TRP A 348 -60.74 37.03 54.59
C TRP A 348 -59.52 36.12 54.82
N ASN A 349 -59.63 34.82 54.58
CA ASN A 349 -58.48 33.92 54.66
C ASN A 349 -57.38 34.29 53.64
N GLU A 350 -57.77 34.71 52.43
CA GLU A 350 -56.84 35.16 51.38
C GLU A 350 -56.19 36.50 51.77
N ILE A 351 -56.98 37.44 52.28
CA ILE A 351 -56.50 38.75 52.76
C ILE A 351 -55.54 38.58 53.95
N ASN A 352 -55.88 37.71 54.90
CA ASN A 352 -55.08 37.39 56.07
C ASN A 352 -53.76 36.72 55.68
N ALA A 353 -53.79 35.79 54.71
CA ALA A 353 -52.58 35.19 54.15
C ALA A 353 -51.70 36.25 53.45
N ALA A 354 -52.30 37.15 52.67
CA ALA A 354 -51.59 38.25 52.02
C ALA A 354 -50.92 39.19 53.04
N TRP A 355 -51.62 39.55 54.13
CA TRP A 355 -51.04 40.31 55.23
C TRP A 355 -49.89 39.56 55.90
N GLY A 356 -50.03 38.26 56.11
CA GLY A 356 -48.96 37.43 56.64
C GLY A 356 -47.70 37.44 55.79
N GLN A 357 -47.85 37.30 54.48
CA GLN A 357 -46.74 37.40 53.53
C GLN A 357 -46.12 38.81 53.53
N THR A 358 -46.95 39.84 53.68
CA THR A 358 -46.51 41.25 53.73
C THR A 358 -45.69 41.54 54.99
N VAL A 359 -46.12 41.02 56.15
CA VAL A 359 -45.39 41.13 57.42
C VAL A 359 -44.07 40.35 57.37
N LEU A 360 -44.10 39.14 56.82
CA LEU A 360 -42.90 38.32 56.66
C LEU A 360 -41.87 39.00 55.75
N LEU A 361 -42.33 39.61 54.66
CA LEU A 361 -41.49 40.38 53.76
C LEU A 361 -40.82 41.57 54.48
N LEU A 362 -41.60 42.41 55.15
CA LEU A 362 -41.04 43.58 55.84
C LEU A 362 -40.08 43.17 56.98
N ASN A 363 -40.41 42.13 57.74
CA ASN A 363 -39.50 41.57 58.75
C ASN A 363 -38.20 41.03 58.14
N SER A 364 -38.28 40.34 57.00
CA SER A 364 -37.10 39.82 56.30
C SER A 364 -36.22 40.94 55.74
N LEU A 365 -36.83 42.00 55.19
CA LEU A 365 -36.13 43.20 54.74
C LEU A 365 -35.45 43.94 55.90
N ALA A 366 -36.16 44.13 57.01
CA ALA A 366 -35.60 44.75 58.21
C ALA A 366 -34.42 43.96 58.78
N LYS A 367 -34.54 42.62 58.87
CA LYS A 367 -33.42 41.75 59.27
C LYS A 367 -32.23 41.85 58.33
N LYS A 368 -32.45 41.90 57.02
CA LYS A 368 -31.35 42.04 56.03
C LYS A 368 -30.63 43.39 56.15
N MET A 369 -31.35 44.46 56.48
CA MET A 369 -30.77 45.78 56.73
C MET A 369 -30.28 45.97 58.18
N ASN A 370 -30.38 44.95 59.04
CA ASN A 370 -30.14 45.02 60.49
C ASN A 370 -30.89 46.18 61.16
N LEU A 371 -32.11 46.49 60.69
CA LEU A 371 -32.95 47.55 61.24
C LEU A 371 -33.82 47.01 62.39
N THR A 372 -33.76 47.69 63.53
CA THR A 372 -34.69 47.49 64.64
C THR A 372 -35.72 48.61 64.68
N PHE A 373 -37.00 48.25 64.56
CA PHE A 373 -38.10 49.21 64.67
C PHE A 373 -38.24 49.75 66.10
N GLN A 374 -38.56 51.04 66.24
CA GLN A 374 -38.51 51.75 67.53
C GLN A 374 -39.78 51.61 68.38
N ARG A 375 -40.95 51.37 67.76
CA ARG A 375 -42.27 51.38 68.43
C ARG A 375 -43.00 50.04 68.42
N TYR A 376 -42.69 49.21 67.43
CA TYR A 376 -43.45 48.01 67.13
C TYR A 376 -42.51 46.87 66.77
N ARG A 377 -42.91 45.64 67.09
CA ARG A 377 -42.23 44.41 66.69
C ARG A 377 -43.15 43.62 65.75
N LEU A 378 -42.65 43.30 64.56
CA LEU A 378 -43.37 42.50 63.57
C LEU A 378 -43.22 41.01 63.89
N VAL A 379 -44.33 40.30 64.06
CA VAL A 379 -44.34 38.84 64.29
C VAL A 379 -45.07 38.15 63.13
N PRO A 380 -44.34 37.59 62.16
CA PRO A 380 -44.96 36.82 61.08
C PRO A 380 -45.45 35.48 61.63
N PHE A 381 -46.75 35.24 61.53
CA PHE A 381 -47.41 34.02 61.99
C PHE A 381 -48.42 33.53 60.95
N GLY A 382 -47.97 33.41 59.70
CA GLY A 382 -48.81 32.98 58.57
C GLY A 382 -50.05 33.87 58.42
N ASN A 383 -51.22 33.26 58.27
CA ASN A 383 -52.51 33.96 58.17
C ASN A 383 -52.98 34.62 59.48
N HIS A 384 -52.30 34.45 60.61
CA HIS A 384 -52.64 35.12 61.87
C HIS A 384 -51.50 36.01 62.36
N SER A 385 -50.81 36.66 61.41
CA SER A 385 -49.71 37.57 61.73
C SER A 385 -50.19 38.76 62.56
N TYR A 386 -49.34 39.25 63.45
CA TYR A 386 -49.68 40.32 64.38
C TYR A 386 -48.46 41.21 64.67
N ILE A 387 -48.74 42.38 65.25
CA ILE A 387 -47.73 43.37 65.65
C ILE A 387 -47.84 43.55 67.16
N GLU A 388 -46.69 43.58 67.83
CA GLU A 388 -46.62 43.89 69.26
C GLU A 388 -46.12 45.31 69.46
N SER A 389 -46.73 46.06 70.37
CA SER A 389 -46.24 47.37 70.76
C SER A 389 -45.10 47.23 71.79
N LEU A 390 -43.98 47.93 71.58
CA LEU A 390 -42.86 47.91 72.53
C LEU A 390 -43.16 48.73 73.79
N SER A 391 -44.08 49.70 73.71
CA SER A 391 -44.53 50.50 74.84
C SER A 391 -45.54 49.77 75.73
N ASP A 392 -46.31 48.83 75.17
CA ASP A 392 -47.31 48.05 75.90
C ASP A 392 -47.27 46.59 75.44
N LYS A 393 -46.54 45.77 76.19
CA LYS A 393 -46.36 44.33 75.89
C LYS A 393 -47.67 43.54 75.95
N SER A 394 -48.73 44.06 76.58
CA SER A 394 -50.03 43.40 76.63
C SER A 394 -50.89 43.69 75.40
N LYS A 395 -50.46 44.61 74.53
CA LYS A 395 -51.23 45.06 73.37
C LYS A 395 -50.76 44.37 72.09
N GLU A 396 -51.39 43.24 71.81
CA GLU A 396 -51.29 42.54 70.53
C GLU A 396 -52.22 43.21 69.51
N LEU A 397 -51.65 43.60 68.36
CA LEU A 397 -52.34 44.22 67.25
C LEU A 397 -52.44 43.20 66.10
N PRO A 398 -53.55 42.44 65.99
CA PRO A 398 -53.71 41.43 64.96
C PRO A 398 -53.85 42.06 63.57
N LEU A 399 -53.07 41.57 62.61
CA LEU A 399 -53.19 41.88 61.18
C LEU A 399 -54.00 40.81 60.44
N TYR A 400 -55.03 40.28 61.09
CA TYR A 400 -55.99 39.36 60.50
C TYR A 400 -57.41 39.72 60.94
N GLY A 401 -58.39 39.41 60.08
CA GLY A 401 -59.80 39.61 60.36
C GLY A 401 -60.62 38.36 60.05
N SER A 402 -61.69 38.12 60.80
CA SER A 402 -62.60 36.98 60.56
C SER A 402 -63.85 37.34 59.74
N GLY A 403 -63.96 38.58 59.27
CA GLY A 403 -65.13 39.08 58.52
C GLY A 403 -66.41 39.22 59.36
N GLY A 404 -67.43 39.84 58.78
CA GLY A 404 -68.77 40.03 59.37
C GLY A 404 -69.08 41.45 59.87
N PHE A 405 -70.35 41.73 60.19
CA PHE A 405 -70.80 43.06 60.62
C PHE A 405 -70.14 43.57 61.92
N ARG A 406 -69.65 42.67 62.78
CA ARG A 406 -68.95 43.00 64.03
C ARG A 406 -67.52 43.52 63.80
N PHE A 407 -66.95 43.24 62.63
CA PHE A 407 -65.60 43.63 62.24
C PHE A 407 -65.49 45.12 61.89
N PHE A 408 -66.57 45.75 61.40
CA PHE A 408 -66.62 47.21 61.17
C PHE A 408 -66.46 48.05 62.45
N TRP A 409 -66.57 47.42 63.63
CA TRP A 409 -66.48 48.06 64.95
C TRP A 409 -65.23 47.65 65.73
N ASP A 410 -64.40 46.74 65.21
CA ASP A 410 -63.14 46.35 65.86
C ASP A 410 -62.00 47.25 65.41
N THR A 411 -61.57 48.14 66.30
CA THR A 411 -60.48 49.10 66.02
C THR A 411 -59.09 48.47 66.08
N LYS A 412 -58.96 47.21 66.51
CA LYS A 412 -57.66 46.54 66.66
C LYS A 412 -56.97 46.30 65.31
N PHE A 413 -57.72 45.87 64.30
CA PHE A 413 -57.18 45.64 62.95
C PHE A 413 -56.72 46.95 62.29
N ASP A 414 -57.52 48.01 62.42
CA ASP A 414 -57.14 49.35 61.95
C ASP A 414 -55.90 49.90 62.66
N GLN A 415 -55.81 49.70 63.98
CA GLN A 415 -54.60 50.05 64.75
C GLN A 415 -53.38 49.25 64.28
N ALA A 416 -53.56 47.96 63.99
CA ALA A 416 -52.51 47.09 63.48
C ALA A 416 -52.01 47.55 62.10
N MET A 417 -52.91 47.89 61.17
CA MET A 417 -52.52 48.41 59.85
C MET A 417 -51.81 49.76 59.92
N VAL A 418 -52.23 50.64 60.84
CA VAL A 418 -51.53 51.92 61.07
C VAL A 418 -50.15 51.69 61.67
N ALA A 419 -50.01 50.75 62.63
CA ALA A 419 -48.73 50.36 63.18
C ALA A 419 -47.80 49.74 62.12
N PHE A 420 -48.36 48.93 61.21
CA PHE A 420 -47.62 48.38 60.07
C PHE A 420 -47.11 49.48 59.13
N LEU A 421 -47.96 50.45 58.81
CA LEU A 421 -47.59 51.59 57.96
C LEU A 421 -46.48 52.43 58.62
N ASP A 422 -46.51 52.55 59.94
CA ASP A 422 -45.47 53.23 60.71
C ASP A 422 -44.13 52.48 60.68
N CYS A 423 -44.14 51.14 60.75
CA CYS A 423 -42.94 50.33 60.49
C CYS A 423 -42.42 50.53 59.05
N LEU A 424 -43.32 50.56 58.07
CA LEU A 424 -42.93 50.79 56.67
C LEU A 424 -42.35 52.20 56.44
N GLN A 425 -42.84 53.20 57.16
CA GLN A 425 -42.30 54.56 57.15
C GLN A 425 -40.91 54.63 57.79
N GLN A 426 -40.68 53.95 58.93
CA GLN A 426 -39.33 53.81 59.50
C GLN A 426 -38.36 53.12 58.53
N PHE A 427 -38.84 52.06 57.85
CA PHE A 427 -38.06 51.40 56.80
C PHE A 427 -37.73 52.35 55.63
N LYS A 428 -38.70 53.16 55.19
CA LYS A 428 -38.49 54.19 54.17
C LYS A 428 -37.39 55.17 54.57
N GLU A 429 -37.44 55.71 55.78
CA GLU A 429 -36.46 56.68 56.27
C GLU A 429 -35.05 56.11 56.29
N GLU A 430 -34.88 54.84 56.68
CA GLU A 430 -33.58 54.16 56.67
C GLU A 430 -33.06 53.88 55.27
N VAL A 431 -33.95 53.56 54.33
CA VAL A 431 -33.62 53.41 52.90
C VAL A 431 -33.20 54.76 52.29
N GLU A 432 -33.86 55.86 52.67
CA GLU A 432 -33.59 57.22 52.15
C GLU A 432 -32.36 57.88 52.79
N LYS A 433 -31.96 57.49 54.02
CA LYS A 433 -30.72 57.95 54.67
C LYS A 433 -29.46 57.54 53.90
N GLY A 434 -29.50 56.45 53.15
CA GLY A 434 -28.40 56.00 52.31
C GLY A 434 -28.33 56.77 51.00
N ASP A 435 -28.08 58.08 51.05
CA ASP A 435 -27.58 59.05 50.03
C ASP A 435 -27.83 58.80 48.51
N THR A 436 -28.88 58.07 48.13
CA THR A 436 -29.02 57.51 46.76
C THR A 436 -30.07 58.18 45.89
N GLY A 437 -30.68 59.29 46.34
CA GLY A 437 -31.76 59.96 45.59
C GLY A 437 -32.98 59.07 45.33
N PHE A 438 -33.04 57.90 45.96
CA PHE A 438 -34.12 56.95 45.85
C PHE A 438 -35.23 57.33 46.83
N CYS A 439 -36.43 57.58 46.33
CA CYS A 439 -37.61 57.89 47.14
C CYS A 439 -38.72 56.90 46.80
N LEU A 440 -39.42 56.41 47.83
CA LEU A 440 -40.60 55.58 47.59
C LEU A 440 -41.70 56.41 46.90
N PRO A 441 -42.39 55.86 45.88
CA PRO A 441 -43.31 56.63 45.04
C PRO A 441 -44.52 57.21 45.79
N TYR A 442 -45.00 56.49 46.80
CA TYR A 442 -46.15 56.92 47.60
C TYR A 442 -45.72 57.39 49.00
N LYS A 443 -46.17 58.58 49.42
CA LYS A 443 -45.90 59.11 50.75
C LYS A 443 -46.85 58.49 51.77
N MET A 444 -46.36 58.25 52.98
CA MET A 444 -47.12 57.59 54.04
C MET A 444 -47.16 58.50 55.26
N GLU A 445 -48.36 58.90 55.69
CA GLU A 445 -48.53 59.76 56.86
C GLU A 445 -49.75 59.32 57.68
N LYS A 446 -49.54 59.02 58.97
CA LYS A 446 -50.58 58.80 59.99
C LYS A 446 -51.74 57.89 59.55
N GLY A 447 -51.45 56.78 58.89
CA GLY A 447 -52.46 55.81 58.44
C GLY A 447 -53.10 56.13 57.08
N LYS A 448 -52.56 57.09 56.35
CA LYS A 448 -52.96 57.41 54.97
C LYS A 448 -51.76 57.30 54.03
N ILE A 449 -52.03 56.91 52.80
CA ILE A 449 -51.06 56.81 51.71
C ILE A 449 -51.44 57.83 50.65
N GLU A 450 -50.55 58.76 50.37
CA GLU A 450 -50.73 59.84 49.40
C GLU A 450 -50.03 59.49 48.09
N ASP A 451 -50.78 59.67 47.01
CA ASP A 451 -50.26 59.61 45.66
C ASP A 451 -49.76 60.99 45.23
N SER A 452 -48.43 61.14 45.20
CA SER A 452 -47.75 62.40 44.85
C SER A 452 -48.14 62.93 43.45
N SER A 453 -48.66 62.07 42.57
CA SER A 453 -49.07 62.46 41.21
C SER A 453 -50.48 63.05 41.14
N THR A 454 -51.38 62.62 42.04
CA THR A 454 -52.80 63.03 42.04
C THR A 454 -53.16 63.91 43.25
N GLY A 455 -52.28 64.02 44.25
CA GLY A 455 -52.54 64.74 45.50
C GLY A 455 -53.66 64.11 46.34
N THR A 456 -54.06 62.87 46.03
CA THR A 456 -55.15 62.17 46.74
C THR A 456 -54.58 61.26 47.82
N SER A 457 -55.12 61.37 49.03
CA SER A 457 -54.75 60.54 50.17
C SER A 457 -55.79 59.44 50.41
N TYR A 458 -55.35 58.19 50.41
CA TYR A 458 -56.19 57.02 50.67
C TYR A 458 -55.92 56.50 52.08
N SER A 459 -56.96 56.19 52.85
CA SER A 459 -56.83 55.65 54.20
C SER A 459 -56.58 54.14 54.17
N ILE A 460 -55.67 53.65 55.03
CA ILE A 460 -55.46 52.21 55.23
C ILE A 460 -56.47 51.61 56.22
N LYS A 461 -57.18 52.45 56.97
CA LYS A 461 -58.24 52.02 57.90
C LYS A 461 -59.47 51.58 57.14
N ILE A 462 -60.15 50.54 57.63
CA ILE A 462 -61.43 50.09 57.09
C ILE A 462 -62.58 50.94 57.65
N GLN A 463 -62.46 51.41 58.90
CA GLN A 463 -63.51 52.22 59.52
C GLN A 463 -63.72 53.56 58.76
N PHE A 464 -64.99 53.85 58.45
CA PHE A 464 -65.41 55.04 57.67
C PHE A 464 -64.76 55.17 56.28
N ASN A 465 -64.36 54.04 55.68
CA ASN A 465 -63.70 54.01 54.37
C ASN A 465 -64.50 53.14 53.38
N SER A 466 -64.38 53.42 52.08
CA SER A 466 -64.92 52.53 51.05
C SER A 466 -63.97 51.36 50.80
N GLU A 467 -64.50 50.18 50.49
CA GLU A 467 -63.68 49.00 50.17
C GLU A 467 -62.74 49.26 48.97
N GLU A 468 -63.15 50.11 48.03
CA GLU A 468 -62.36 50.53 46.86
C GLU A 468 -61.16 51.40 47.25
N GLN A 469 -61.37 52.40 48.11
CA GLN A 469 -60.30 53.27 48.60
C GLN A 469 -59.31 52.50 49.48
N TRP A 470 -59.82 51.59 50.31
CA TRP A 470 -59.00 50.69 51.12
C TRP A 470 -58.13 49.78 50.23
N THR A 471 -58.71 49.12 49.23
CA THR A 471 -57.96 48.28 48.29
C THR A 471 -56.89 49.07 47.53
N LYS A 472 -57.20 50.32 47.14
CA LYS A 472 -56.23 51.19 46.48
C LYS A 472 -55.08 51.59 47.40
N ALA A 473 -55.34 51.88 48.68
CA ALA A 473 -54.30 52.12 49.67
C ALA A 473 -53.38 50.89 49.82
N LEU A 474 -53.95 49.69 49.92
CA LEU A 474 -53.19 48.45 50.04
C LEU A 474 -52.33 48.15 48.81
N LYS A 475 -52.86 48.44 47.62
CA LYS A 475 -52.09 48.33 46.37
C LYS A 475 -50.88 49.27 46.35
N TYR A 476 -51.05 50.51 46.80
CA TYR A 476 -49.95 51.48 46.90
C TYR A 476 -48.92 51.09 47.96
N MET A 477 -49.38 50.54 49.10
CA MET A 477 -48.49 49.97 50.12
C MET A 477 -47.64 48.82 49.56
N LEU A 478 -48.25 47.86 48.86
CA LEU A 478 -47.52 46.76 48.21
C LEU A 478 -46.56 47.28 47.13
N THR A 479 -46.93 48.34 46.43
CA THR A 479 -46.04 48.97 45.46
C THR A 479 -44.82 49.58 46.16
N ASN A 480 -45.00 50.31 47.26
CA ASN A 480 -43.89 50.82 48.06
C ASN A 480 -42.98 49.68 48.56
N LEU A 481 -43.56 48.59 49.05
CA LEU A 481 -42.78 47.41 49.45
C LEU A 481 -42.02 46.76 48.29
N LYS A 482 -42.59 46.73 47.09
CA LYS A 482 -41.92 46.24 45.87
C LYS A 482 -40.72 47.13 45.49
N TRP A 483 -40.87 48.44 45.58
CA TRP A 483 -39.77 49.38 45.35
C TRP A 483 -38.68 49.23 46.42
N GLY A 484 -39.06 49.10 47.69
CA GLY A 484 -38.13 48.79 48.79
C GLY A 484 -37.38 47.46 48.58
N LEU A 485 -38.08 46.43 48.13
CA LEU A 485 -37.49 45.13 47.77
C LEU A 485 -36.47 45.26 46.64
N ALA A 486 -36.79 46.01 45.59
CA ALA A 486 -35.89 46.26 44.47
C ALA A 486 -34.64 47.02 44.89
N TRP A 487 -34.76 48.00 45.78
CA TRP A 487 -33.63 48.74 46.33
C TRP A 487 -32.74 47.88 47.24
N VAL A 488 -33.34 47.11 48.17
CA VAL A 488 -32.59 46.16 49.02
C VAL A 488 -31.97 45.02 48.19
N SER A 489 -32.50 44.78 46.99
CA SER A 489 -31.90 43.86 46.05
C SER A 489 -30.71 44.47 45.32
N SER A 490 -30.80 45.73 44.86
CA SER A 490 -29.72 46.40 44.14
C SER A 490 -28.52 46.73 45.04
N GLN A 491 -28.77 47.20 46.26
CA GLN A 491 -27.71 47.53 47.23
C GLN A 491 -26.87 46.32 47.65
N PHE A 492 -27.51 45.15 47.71
CA PHE A 492 -26.87 43.91 48.15
C PHE A 492 -26.49 42.97 46.99
N ALA A 493 -26.75 43.36 45.73
CA ALA A 493 -26.24 42.67 44.55
C ALA A 493 -24.87 43.22 44.10
N ASN A 494 -24.51 44.42 44.55
CA ASN A 494 -23.23 45.09 44.25
C ASN A 494 -22.13 44.86 45.30
N LYS A 495 -22.41 44.06 46.34
CA LYS A 495 -21.42 43.50 47.26
C LYS A 495 -21.34 42.02 47.00
#